data_AF-A0A2T5I5Z9-F1
#
_entry.id   AF-A0A2T5I5Z9-F1
#
_cell.length_a   1.000
_cell.length_b   1.000
_cell.length_c   1.000
_cell.angle_alpha   90.00
_cell.angle_beta   90.00
_cell.angle_gamma   90.00
#
_symmetry.space_group_name_H-M   'P 1'
#
loop_
_entity.id
_entity.type
_entity.pdbx_description
1 polymer ?
#
loop_
_entity_poly.entity_id
_entity_poly.type
_entity_poly.pdbx_seq_one_letter_code
_entity_poly.pdbx_strand_id
1 'polypeptide(L)'
;MAGEQFGKKCQRHVPTPSYRDWYHTSPRHFGKFNLVYRRFNQLCADIMKCFNFDQQGEKMLRKKFMAGMAAVTLFSTAFCGMAKAELIGEVDTAFRWLGKDDRVVIEAYDDPKVRGVTCYVSRARTGGIKGTVGLAEDRAEASIACRQVSDPIEFRGKLPRQEDVFTERMSILFKRLHVVRVVDPARNALIYMTYSDRIIEGSPQNSVTAVPVGRSNPIPMK
;
A
#
# COMPACT_ATOMS: atom_id res chain seq x y z
N MET A 1 -26.47 -45.91 34.29
CA MET A 1 -25.02 -46.08 34.03
C MET A 1 -24.84 -46.33 32.55
N ALA A 2 -24.26 -45.38 31.80
CA ALA A 2 -23.61 -45.56 30.48
C ALA A 2 -23.52 -44.20 29.78
N GLY A 3 -22.59 -43.36 30.24
CA GLY A 3 -22.11 -42.22 29.48
C GLY A 3 -20.63 -42.45 29.23
N GLU A 4 -20.27 -43.02 28.08
CA GLU A 4 -18.91 -42.96 27.56
C GLU A 4 -18.86 -43.51 26.12
N GLN A 5 -18.19 -42.76 25.25
CA GLN A 5 -17.67 -43.17 23.94
C GLN A 5 -18.63 -43.22 22.75
N PHE A 6 -18.92 -42.06 22.15
CA PHE A 6 -19.10 -41.97 20.69
C PHE A 6 -18.61 -40.61 20.19
N GLY A 7 -17.29 -40.48 20.07
CA GLY A 7 -16.64 -39.23 19.68
C GLY A 7 -15.30 -39.45 19.01
N LYS A 8 -15.20 -40.40 18.07
CA LYS A 8 -14.04 -40.51 17.18
C LYS A 8 -14.43 -40.99 15.77
N LYS A 9 -14.00 -40.18 14.80
CA LYS A 9 -13.74 -40.45 13.38
C LYS A 9 -14.93 -40.59 12.41
N CYS A 10 -15.17 -39.51 11.67
CA CYS A 10 -15.09 -39.44 10.19
C CYS A 10 -14.95 -37.95 9.79
N GLN A 11 -13.75 -37.47 9.42
CA GLN A 11 -13.27 -37.31 8.03
C GLN A 11 -14.02 -36.21 7.26
N ARG A 12 -13.40 -35.12 6.77
CA ARG A 12 -12.17 -35.07 5.97
C ARG A 12 -11.55 -33.67 6.01
N HIS A 13 -10.22 -33.63 6.20
CA HIS A 13 -9.34 -32.49 5.99
C HIS A 13 -9.47 -31.99 4.55
N VAL A 14 -9.83 -30.72 4.36
CA VAL A 14 -9.50 -29.98 3.14
C VAL A 14 -8.11 -29.40 3.36
N PRO A 15 -7.09 -29.76 2.56
CA PRO A 15 -5.81 -29.08 2.64
C PRO A 15 -5.98 -27.66 2.08
N THR A 16 -5.91 -26.66 2.96
CA THR A 16 -5.66 -25.29 2.55
C THR A 16 -4.21 -25.19 2.06
N PRO A 17 -3.90 -24.58 0.90
CA PRO A 17 -2.52 -24.40 0.48
C PRO A 17 -1.79 -23.53 1.50
N SER A 18 -0.77 -24.09 2.13
CA SER A 18 0.12 -23.36 3.03
C SER A 18 1.10 -22.56 2.18
N TYR A 19 1.20 -21.26 2.46
CA TYR A 19 2.09 -20.30 1.79
C TYR A 19 3.59 -20.67 1.85
N ARG A 20 3.99 -21.68 2.63
CA ARG A 20 5.38 -22.17 2.73
C ARG A 20 5.92 -22.87 1.48
N ASP A 21 5.07 -23.31 0.56
CA ASP A 21 5.52 -24.16 -0.56
C ASP A 21 6.16 -23.37 -1.72
N TRP A 22 6.11 -22.04 -1.72
CA TRP A 22 6.63 -21.22 -2.83
C TRP A 22 8.09 -20.77 -2.70
N TYR A 23 8.76 -21.01 -1.56
CA TYR A 23 10.08 -20.41 -1.30
C TYR A 23 11.24 -21.39 -1.15
N HIS A 24 11.01 -22.70 -1.32
CA HIS A 24 12.10 -23.69 -1.32
C HIS A 24 12.56 -24.06 -2.73
N THR A 25 13.29 -23.16 -3.39
CA THR A 25 14.30 -23.55 -4.38
C THR A 25 15.65 -22.95 -3.99
N SER A 26 16.62 -23.85 -3.77
CA SER A 26 17.93 -23.55 -3.19
C SER A 26 18.86 -22.74 -4.12
N PRO A 27 19.89 -22.07 -3.58
CA PRO A 27 20.67 -21.03 -4.24
C PRO A 27 21.95 -21.59 -4.87
N ARG A 28 21.98 -21.78 -6.19
CA ARG A 28 23.25 -21.98 -6.95
C ARG A 28 23.38 -21.15 -8.23
N HIS A 29 22.50 -20.19 -8.47
CA HIS A 29 22.54 -19.33 -9.67
C HIS A 29 22.73 -17.83 -9.40
N PHE A 30 23.02 -17.44 -8.15
CA PHE A 30 23.09 -16.03 -7.70
C PHE A 30 24.30 -15.23 -8.23
N GLY A 31 25.30 -15.88 -8.84
CA GLY A 31 26.53 -15.21 -9.31
C GLY A 31 26.40 -14.40 -10.60
N LYS A 32 25.43 -14.73 -11.48
CA LYS A 32 25.31 -14.07 -12.80
C LYS A 32 24.25 -12.95 -12.84
N PHE A 33 23.37 -12.88 -11.84
CA PHE A 33 22.28 -11.89 -11.80
C PHE A 33 22.73 -10.48 -11.38
N ASN A 34 23.69 -10.39 -10.45
CA ASN A 34 24.19 -9.11 -9.92
C ASN A 34 25.00 -8.28 -10.94
N LEU A 35 25.61 -8.91 -11.95
CA LEU A 35 26.43 -8.22 -12.95
C LEU A 35 25.55 -7.57 -14.04
N VAL A 36 24.46 -8.21 -14.44
CA VAL A 36 23.50 -7.67 -15.42
C VAL A 36 22.72 -6.50 -14.83
N TYR A 37 22.32 -6.60 -13.55
CA TYR A 37 21.56 -5.54 -12.88
C TYR A 37 22.39 -4.27 -12.66
N ARG A 38 23.69 -4.40 -12.34
CA ARG A 38 24.61 -3.25 -12.26
C ARG A 38 24.86 -2.60 -13.63
N ARG A 39 24.97 -3.39 -14.70
CA ARG A 39 25.19 -2.87 -16.05
C ARG A 39 23.94 -2.15 -16.60
N PHE A 40 22.75 -2.61 -16.19
CA PHE A 40 21.48 -1.99 -16.55
C PHE A 40 21.27 -0.64 -15.86
N ASN A 41 21.53 -0.55 -14.54
CA ASN A 41 21.38 0.72 -13.80
C ASN A 41 22.42 1.77 -14.22
N GLN A 42 23.63 1.36 -14.63
CA GLN A 42 24.63 2.28 -15.16
C GLN A 42 24.22 2.85 -16.53
N LEU A 43 23.65 2.00 -17.42
CA LEU A 43 23.13 2.43 -18.72
C LEU A 43 21.98 3.44 -18.55
N CYS A 44 21.08 3.23 -17.58
CA CYS A 44 20.01 4.17 -17.28
C CYS A 44 20.53 5.52 -16.75
N ALA A 45 21.60 5.52 -15.95
CA ALA A 45 22.23 6.75 -15.46
C ALA A 45 22.94 7.53 -16.58
N ASP A 46 23.53 6.84 -17.56
CA ASP A 46 24.20 7.46 -18.70
C ASP A 46 23.20 8.00 -19.73
N ILE A 47 22.08 7.31 -19.97
CA ILE A 47 20.97 7.82 -20.80
C ILE A 47 20.32 9.07 -20.17
N MET A 48 20.18 9.12 -18.85
CA MET A 48 19.69 10.30 -18.13
C MET A 48 20.65 11.50 -18.23
N LYS A 49 21.95 11.28 -18.36
CA LYS A 49 22.94 12.36 -18.55
C LYS A 49 22.94 12.89 -19.98
N CYS A 50 22.74 12.04 -20.99
CA CYS A 50 22.60 12.48 -22.38
C CYS A 50 21.40 13.40 -22.59
N PHE A 51 20.31 13.21 -21.84
CA PHE A 51 19.10 14.03 -21.97
C PHE A 51 19.26 15.49 -21.52
N ASN A 52 20.22 15.80 -20.64
CA ASN A 52 20.43 17.18 -20.16
C ASN A 52 21.29 18.04 -21.10
N PHE A 53 21.94 17.46 -22.12
CA PHE A 53 22.89 18.16 -23.00
C PHE A 53 22.28 18.65 -24.33
N ASP A 54 21.07 18.21 -24.70
CA ASP A 54 20.48 18.45 -26.03
C ASP A 54 19.57 19.70 -26.12
N GLN A 55 19.50 20.51 -25.05
CA GLN A 55 18.60 21.69 -24.95
C GLN A 55 19.07 22.94 -25.73
N GLN A 56 20.11 22.90 -26.58
CA GLN A 56 20.58 24.07 -27.35
C GLN A 56 20.44 23.99 -28.89
N GLY A 57 19.79 22.96 -29.46
CA GLY A 57 19.75 22.74 -30.92
C GLY A 57 18.46 23.10 -31.69
N GLU A 58 17.49 23.79 -31.09
CA GLU A 58 16.07 23.76 -31.56
C GLU A 58 15.67 24.55 -32.84
N LYS A 59 16.53 25.28 -33.56
CA LYS A 59 16.02 26.20 -34.61
C LYS A 59 16.03 25.73 -36.06
N MET A 60 16.59 24.56 -36.39
CA MET A 60 16.84 24.22 -37.80
C MET A 60 16.36 22.83 -38.24
N LEU A 61 15.23 22.30 -37.76
CA LEU A 61 14.69 21.04 -38.33
C LEU A 61 13.15 20.95 -38.38
N ARG A 62 12.45 22.10 -38.48
CA ARG A 62 10.98 22.20 -38.64
C ARG A 62 10.43 21.61 -39.95
N LYS A 63 11.26 21.06 -40.85
CA LYS A 63 10.83 20.58 -42.18
C LYS A 63 10.77 19.05 -42.36
N LYS A 64 11.17 18.24 -41.37
CA LYS A 64 11.16 16.75 -41.51
C LYS A 64 10.29 15.99 -40.51
N PHE A 65 9.58 16.67 -39.61
CA PHE A 65 8.91 16.05 -38.47
C PHE A 65 7.40 15.75 -38.65
N MET A 66 6.88 15.64 -39.87
CA MET A 66 5.53 15.10 -40.08
C MET A 66 5.47 13.56 -40.14
N ALA A 67 6.62 12.87 -40.22
CA ALA A 67 6.68 11.40 -40.21
C ALA A 67 7.02 10.81 -38.82
N GLY A 68 7.27 11.66 -37.81
CA GLY A 68 7.67 11.24 -36.46
C GLY A 68 6.56 11.25 -35.40
N MET A 69 5.30 11.48 -35.79
CA MET A 69 4.18 11.63 -34.85
C MET A 69 3.46 10.31 -34.49
N ALA A 70 3.79 9.19 -35.13
CA ALA A 70 3.16 7.89 -34.83
C ALA A 70 3.93 7.02 -33.80
N ALA A 71 5.21 7.33 -33.52
CA ALA A 71 6.06 6.47 -32.70
C ALA A 71 6.25 6.96 -31.25
N VAL A 72 5.89 8.21 -30.93
CA VAL A 72 6.08 8.80 -29.58
C VAL A 72 4.86 8.60 -28.67
N THR A 73 3.68 8.30 -29.22
CA THR A 73 2.44 8.09 -28.45
C THR A 73 2.33 6.71 -27.80
N LEU A 74 3.21 5.75 -28.12
CA LEU A 74 3.14 4.37 -27.61
C LEU A 74 4.04 4.06 -26.40
N PHE A 75 4.87 5.01 -25.93
CA PHE A 75 5.87 4.74 -24.87
C PHE A 75 5.59 5.46 -23.53
N SER A 76 4.41 6.05 -23.33
CA SER A 76 4.06 6.81 -22.11
C SER A 76 3.22 6.04 -21.08
N THR A 77 3.02 4.73 -21.22
CA THR A 77 2.27 3.90 -20.26
C THR A 77 3.15 3.12 -19.28
N ALA A 78 4.41 3.54 -19.08
CA ALA A 78 5.26 3.01 -18.02
C ALA A 78 4.75 3.49 -16.64
N PHE A 79 3.79 2.72 -16.15
CA PHE A 79 3.08 2.77 -14.89
C PHE A 79 3.92 3.35 -13.73
N CYS A 80 3.56 4.56 -13.30
CA CYS A 80 3.93 5.05 -11.99
C CYS A 80 3.12 4.24 -10.97
N GLY A 81 3.78 3.36 -10.21
CA GLY A 81 3.17 2.57 -9.15
C GLY A 81 2.75 3.45 -7.97
N MET A 82 1.63 4.14 -8.11
CA MET A 82 0.95 4.80 -7.00
C MET A 82 0.42 3.69 -6.10
N ALA A 83 0.91 3.62 -4.85
CA ALA A 83 0.37 2.71 -3.84
C ALA A 83 -1.13 3.02 -3.71
N LYS A 84 -1.99 2.15 -4.27
CA LYS A 84 -3.43 2.26 -4.18
C LYS A 84 -3.90 1.40 -3.02
N ALA A 85 -4.90 1.90 -2.29
CA ALA A 85 -5.64 1.09 -1.35
C ALA A 85 -6.29 -0.09 -2.08
N GLU A 86 -6.03 -1.31 -1.62
CA GLU A 86 -6.68 -2.51 -2.15
C GLU A 86 -7.89 -2.87 -1.28
N LEU A 87 -9.07 -2.99 -1.87
CA LEU A 87 -10.27 -3.42 -1.14
C LEU A 87 -10.19 -4.93 -0.85
N ILE A 88 -10.13 -5.30 0.43
CA ILE A 88 -10.08 -6.69 0.89
C ILE A 88 -11.49 -7.26 1.07
N GLY A 89 -12.42 -6.45 1.55
CA GLY A 89 -13.80 -6.87 1.75
C GLY A 89 -14.69 -5.77 2.32
N GLU A 90 -15.99 -6.05 2.37
CA GLU A 90 -17.00 -5.18 2.95
C GLU A 90 -17.99 -5.99 3.79
N VAL A 91 -18.47 -5.38 4.89
CA VAL A 91 -19.47 -5.96 5.78
C VAL A 91 -20.60 -4.95 5.94
N ASP A 92 -21.82 -5.35 5.59
CA ASP A 92 -23.00 -4.50 5.74
C ASP A 92 -23.38 -4.31 7.21
N THR A 93 -23.80 -3.10 7.57
CA THR A 93 -24.06 -2.71 8.96
C THR A 93 -25.46 -2.13 9.18
N ALA A 94 -26.01 -1.41 8.20
CA ALA A 94 -27.36 -0.87 8.32
C ALA A 94 -28.08 -0.84 6.97
N PHE A 95 -29.29 -1.39 6.98
CA PHE A 95 -30.17 -1.44 5.82
C PHE A 95 -30.69 -0.04 5.45
N ARG A 96 -30.63 0.29 4.16
CA ARG A 96 -31.15 1.53 3.59
C ARG A 96 -32.26 1.19 2.59
N TRP A 97 -33.46 1.72 2.84
CA TRP A 97 -34.62 1.50 1.97
C TRP A 97 -34.44 1.98 0.51
N LEU A 98 -33.57 2.98 0.28
CA LEU A 98 -33.24 3.50 -1.05
C LEU A 98 -31.72 3.58 -1.25
N GLY A 99 -31.19 2.74 -2.13
CA GLY A 99 -29.78 2.71 -2.51
C GLY A 99 -29.02 1.58 -1.81
N LYS A 100 -27.68 1.69 -1.76
CA LYS A 100 -26.83 0.69 -1.10
C LYS A 100 -26.95 0.77 0.43
N ASP A 101 -26.66 -0.31 1.14
CA ASP A 101 -26.60 -0.31 2.60
C ASP A 101 -25.36 0.43 3.12
N ASP A 102 -25.43 0.87 4.38
CA ASP A 102 -24.24 1.35 5.09
C ASP A 102 -23.37 0.14 5.42
N ARG A 103 -22.06 0.27 5.24
CA ARG A 103 -21.12 -0.85 5.36
C ARG A 103 -19.78 -0.43 5.92
N VAL A 104 -19.06 -1.37 6.47
CA VAL A 104 -17.65 -1.21 6.85
C VAL A 104 -16.80 -1.87 5.78
N VAL A 105 -15.94 -1.08 5.14
CA VAL A 105 -14.96 -1.59 4.16
C VAL A 105 -13.63 -1.81 4.84
N ILE A 106 -12.94 -2.87 4.45
CA ILE A 106 -11.59 -3.19 4.88
C ILE A 106 -10.67 -3.02 3.68
N GLU A 107 -9.71 -2.12 3.80
CA GLU A 107 -8.76 -1.79 2.75
C GLU A 107 -7.32 -2.06 3.23
N ALA A 108 -6.50 -2.64 2.37
CA ALA A 108 -5.09 -2.87 2.61
C ALA A 108 -4.25 -1.74 2.03
N TYR A 109 -3.27 -1.29 2.82
CA TYR A 109 -2.33 -0.22 2.50
C TYR A 109 -0.91 -0.73 2.71
N ASP A 110 -0.17 -0.90 1.62
CA ASP A 110 1.24 -1.25 1.68
C ASP A 110 2.11 -0.01 1.88
N ASP A 111 3.10 -0.12 2.75
CA ASP A 111 4.04 0.98 2.98
C ASP A 111 5.04 1.11 1.80
N PRO A 112 5.04 2.22 1.06
CA PRO A 112 5.88 2.39 -0.12
C PRO A 112 7.38 2.44 0.21
N LYS A 113 7.75 2.76 1.45
CA LYS A 113 9.15 2.86 1.92
C LYS A 113 9.58 1.69 2.79
N VAL A 114 8.64 0.93 3.33
CA VAL A 114 8.89 -0.25 4.17
C VAL A 114 8.20 -1.46 3.54
N ARG A 115 8.93 -2.18 2.70
CA ARG A 115 8.39 -3.43 2.12
C ARG A 115 8.24 -4.50 3.19
N GLY A 116 7.14 -5.24 3.10
CA GLY A 116 6.81 -6.33 4.01
C GLY A 116 5.92 -5.92 5.17
N VAL A 117 5.48 -4.66 5.24
CA VAL A 117 4.44 -4.19 6.17
C VAL A 117 3.20 -3.76 5.40
N THR A 118 2.06 -4.32 5.79
CA THR A 118 0.75 -3.97 5.24
C THR A 118 -0.17 -3.56 6.38
N CYS A 119 -0.90 -2.47 6.18
CA CYS A 119 -1.86 -1.92 7.12
C CYS A 119 -3.28 -2.15 6.61
N TYR A 120 -4.08 -2.88 7.37
CA TYR A 120 -5.50 -3.06 7.12
C TYR A 120 -6.26 -1.96 7.86
N VAL A 121 -6.95 -1.11 7.12
CA VAL A 121 -7.77 -0.05 7.69
C VAL A 121 -9.23 -0.39 7.44
N SER A 122 -10.00 -0.46 8.52
CA SER A 122 -11.45 -0.57 8.43
C SER A 122 -12.08 0.80 8.63
N ARG A 123 -13.08 1.11 7.81
CA ARG A 123 -13.83 2.38 7.90
C ARG A 123 -15.27 2.22 7.45
N ALA A 124 -16.16 3.00 8.03
CA ALA A 124 -17.55 3.03 7.60
C ALA A 124 -17.71 3.84 6.31
N ARG A 125 -18.44 3.27 5.35
CA ARG A 125 -18.89 3.91 4.11
C ARG A 125 -20.39 4.12 4.16
N THR A 126 -20.82 5.35 3.89
CA THR A 126 -22.24 5.69 3.89
C THR A 126 -22.92 5.20 2.62
N GLY A 127 -24.03 4.48 2.77
CA GLY A 127 -24.85 3.99 1.68
C GLY A 127 -25.91 5.00 1.20
N GLY A 128 -26.94 4.49 0.55
CA GLY A 128 -28.08 5.21 0.02
C GLY A 128 -27.77 5.97 -1.27
N ILE A 129 -28.74 6.74 -1.76
CA ILE A 129 -28.59 7.54 -2.99
C ILE A 129 -27.37 8.48 -2.90
N LYS A 130 -27.17 9.12 -1.74
CA LYS A 130 -26.01 10.01 -1.53
C LYS A 130 -24.67 9.27 -1.58
N GLY A 131 -24.61 8.05 -1.05
CA GLY A 131 -23.43 7.18 -1.13
C GLY A 131 -23.13 6.74 -2.55
N THR A 132 -24.16 6.39 -3.32
CA THR A 132 -24.01 5.99 -4.74
C THR A 132 -23.54 7.15 -5.62
N VAL A 133 -23.96 8.38 -5.34
CA VAL A 133 -23.55 9.58 -6.09
C VAL A 133 -22.21 10.17 -5.55
N GLY A 134 -21.63 9.57 -4.51
CA GLY A 134 -20.36 10.01 -3.92
C GLY A 134 -20.44 11.32 -3.14
N LEU A 135 -21.66 11.82 -2.88
CA LEU A 135 -21.92 13.04 -2.11
C LEU A 135 -22.04 12.76 -0.61
N ALA A 136 -22.02 11.50 -0.20
CA ALA A 136 -22.08 11.14 1.21
C ALA A 136 -20.76 11.43 1.91
N GLU A 137 -20.89 11.88 3.15
CA GLU A 137 -19.78 12.05 4.05
C GLU A 137 -19.63 10.76 4.87
N ASP A 138 -18.45 10.15 4.80
CA ASP A 138 -18.16 8.96 5.60
C ASP A 138 -17.93 9.33 7.08
N ARG A 139 -18.17 8.36 7.98
CA ARG A 139 -17.95 8.55 9.42
C ARG A 139 -16.46 8.64 9.72
N ALA A 140 -16.07 9.46 10.69
CA ALA A 140 -14.66 9.66 11.07
C ALA A 140 -14.05 8.46 11.82
N GLU A 141 -14.84 7.44 12.12
CA GLU A 141 -14.40 6.24 12.83
C GLU A 141 -13.65 5.31 11.86
N ALA A 142 -12.33 5.19 12.08
CA ALA A 142 -11.47 4.26 11.37
C ALA A 142 -10.63 3.47 12.38
N SER A 143 -10.42 2.19 12.11
CA SER A 143 -9.53 1.33 12.89
C SER A 143 -8.39 0.84 12.00
N ILE A 144 -7.18 0.67 12.54
CA ILE A 144 -6.01 0.18 11.80
C ILE A 144 -5.37 -1.02 12.48
N ALA A 145 -4.95 -1.99 11.67
CA ALA A 145 -4.11 -3.09 12.09
C ALA A 145 -2.99 -3.30 11.06
N CYS A 146 -1.75 -3.03 11.43
CA CYS A 146 -0.60 -3.27 10.57
C CYS A 146 0.09 -4.56 10.97
N ARG A 147 0.46 -5.36 9.97
CA ARG A 147 1.11 -6.65 10.15
C ARG A 147 2.33 -6.74 9.25
N GLN A 148 3.36 -7.42 9.75
CA GLN A 148 4.42 -7.90 8.90
C GLN A 148 3.87 -9.05 8.05
N VAL A 149 3.84 -8.86 6.73
CA VAL A 149 3.33 -9.84 5.76
C VAL A 149 4.45 -10.52 4.98
N SER A 150 5.65 -9.93 4.97
CA SER A 150 6.84 -10.49 4.33
C SER A 150 8.04 -10.44 5.27
N ASP A 151 8.90 -11.45 5.18
CA ASP A 151 10.16 -11.53 5.92
C ASP A 151 11.32 -11.68 4.92
N PRO A 152 12.34 -10.82 4.96
CA PRO A 152 12.56 -9.71 5.91
C PRO A 152 11.77 -8.44 5.58
N ILE A 153 11.62 -7.56 6.59
CA ILE A 153 11.22 -6.16 6.37
C ILE A 153 12.36 -5.43 5.65
N GLU A 154 12.06 -4.77 4.53
CA GLU A 154 13.07 -4.05 3.74
C GLU A 154 12.76 -2.56 3.64
N PHE A 155 13.76 -1.73 3.89
CA PHE A 155 13.65 -0.28 3.80
C PHE A 155 14.14 0.23 2.44
N ARG A 156 13.31 1.01 1.73
CA ARG A 156 13.66 1.63 0.44
C ARG A 156 14.43 2.96 0.57
N GLY A 157 15.01 3.23 1.73
CA GLY A 157 15.78 4.42 2.02
C GLY A 157 15.70 4.82 3.49
N LYS A 158 16.29 5.97 3.82
CA LYS A 158 16.19 6.56 5.16
C LYS A 158 14.78 7.08 5.41
N LEU A 159 14.21 6.70 6.55
CA LEU A 159 12.89 7.14 7.00
C LEU A 159 12.99 8.42 7.83
N PRO A 160 12.12 9.42 7.61
CA PRO A 160 11.96 10.51 8.57
C PRO A 160 11.35 9.98 9.88
N ARG A 161 11.47 10.78 10.95
CA ARG A 161 10.89 10.44 12.25
C ARG A 161 9.38 10.22 12.18
N GLN A 162 8.70 11.02 11.38
CA GLN A 162 7.26 10.97 11.13
C GLN A 162 7.00 11.29 9.66
N GLU A 163 6.06 10.56 9.04
CA GLU A 163 5.63 10.79 7.66
C GLU A 163 4.24 10.22 7.42
N ASP A 164 3.40 10.95 6.66
CA ASP A 164 2.16 10.41 6.12
C ASP A 164 2.47 9.37 5.04
N VAL A 165 2.11 8.12 5.32
CA VAL A 165 2.27 6.99 4.42
C VAL A 165 1.19 7.02 3.34
N PHE A 166 -0.02 7.38 3.75
CA PHE A 166 -1.18 7.42 2.87
C PHE A 166 -2.18 8.50 3.32
N THR A 167 -2.90 9.07 2.37
CA THR A 167 -4.01 9.99 2.64
C THR A 167 -5.17 9.71 1.70
N GLU A 168 -6.34 9.43 2.26
CA GLU A 168 -7.58 9.13 1.52
C GLU A 168 -8.63 10.22 1.74
N ARG A 169 -9.46 10.51 0.74
CA ARG A 169 -10.60 11.42 0.90
C ARG A 169 -11.84 10.66 1.38
N MET A 170 -12.47 11.12 2.46
CA MET A 170 -13.69 10.56 3.05
C MET A 170 -14.95 11.39 2.76
N SER A 171 -14.77 12.63 2.31
CA SER A 171 -15.85 13.52 1.88
C SER A 171 -15.33 14.45 0.80
N ILE A 172 -16.19 14.83 -0.14
CA ILE A 172 -15.87 15.80 -1.19
C ILE A 172 -15.36 17.10 -0.59
N LEU A 173 -15.97 17.55 0.51
CA LEU A 173 -15.78 18.89 1.02
C LEU A 173 -14.63 18.98 2.03
N PHE A 174 -14.60 18.18 3.11
CA PHE A 174 -13.71 18.51 4.24
C PHE A 174 -13.09 17.35 5.05
N LYS A 175 -13.36 16.08 4.76
CA LYS A 175 -12.79 14.96 5.54
C LYS A 175 -11.74 14.20 4.75
N ARG A 176 -10.56 14.04 5.36
CA ARG A 176 -9.48 13.17 4.89
C ARG A 176 -9.10 12.22 6.01
N LEU A 177 -8.71 11.01 5.62
CA LEU A 177 -8.11 10.01 6.49
C LEU A 177 -6.60 10.01 6.24
N HIS A 178 -5.84 10.11 7.31
CA HIS A 178 -4.38 10.09 7.28
C HIS A 178 -3.90 8.80 7.92
N VAL A 179 -2.93 8.15 7.28
CA VAL A 179 -2.18 7.03 7.86
C VAL A 179 -0.74 7.50 8.02
N VAL A 180 -0.35 7.83 9.25
CA VAL A 180 0.99 8.33 9.55
C VAL A 180 1.85 7.23 10.13
N ARG A 181 3.12 7.19 9.72
CA ARG A 181 4.15 6.33 10.30
C ARG A 181 5.10 7.16 11.12
N VAL A 182 5.29 6.74 12.36
CA VAL A 182 6.27 7.27 13.31
C VAL A 182 7.29 6.19 13.62
N VAL A 183 8.57 6.54 13.56
CA VAL A 183 9.66 5.62 13.88
C VAL A 183 10.00 5.72 15.37
N ASP A 184 9.96 4.59 16.09
CA ASP A 184 10.49 4.48 17.44
C ASP A 184 11.83 3.71 17.44
N PRO A 185 12.98 4.41 17.38
CA PRO A 185 14.30 3.80 17.35
C PRO A 185 14.68 3.18 18.69
N ALA A 186 14.13 3.64 19.81
CA ALA A 186 14.47 3.11 21.12
C ALA A 186 13.97 1.66 21.27
N ARG A 187 12.82 1.36 20.65
CA ARG A 187 12.20 0.03 20.65
C ARG A 187 12.34 -0.70 19.32
N ASN A 188 13.04 -0.11 18.34
CA ASN A 188 13.15 -0.57 16.96
C ASN A 188 11.79 -0.98 16.36
N ALA A 189 10.82 -0.08 16.42
CA ALA A 189 9.45 -0.33 15.97
C ALA A 189 8.94 0.78 15.04
N LEU A 190 8.05 0.39 14.13
CA LEU A 190 7.30 1.28 13.26
C LEU A 190 5.89 1.43 13.83
N ILE A 191 5.54 2.64 14.22
CA ILE A 191 4.22 2.96 14.77
C ILE A 191 3.39 3.54 13.65
N TYR A 192 2.24 2.95 13.38
CA TYR A 192 1.28 3.46 12.41
C TYR A 192 0.07 3.97 13.16
N MET A 193 -0.35 5.19 12.86
CA MET A 193 -1.54 5.80 13.45
C MET A 193 -2.43 6.32 12.34
N THR A 194 -3.73 6.06 12.45
CA THR A 194 -4.74 6.70 11.63
C THR A 194 -5.43 7.81 12.40
N TYR A 195 -5.66 8.92 11.72
CA TYR A 195 -6.49 10.01 12.22
C TYR A 195 -7.24 10.66 11.06
N SER A 196 -8.35 11.32 11.34
CA SER A 196 -9.07 12.08 10.33
C SER A 196 -8.83 13.57 10.51
N ASP A 197 -9.11 14.39 9.49
CA ASP A 197 -9.17 15.84 9.67
C ASP A 197 -10.64 16.27 9.73
N ARG A 198 -11.03 16.99 10.79
CA ARG A 198 -12.33 17.66 10.88
C ARG A 198 -12.11 19.12 11.25
N ILE A 199 -12.53 20.03 10.35
CA ILE A 199 -12.22 21.46 10.39
C ILE A 199 -12.78 22.17 11.63
N ILE A 200 -13.80 21.63 12.29
CA ILE A 200 -14.58 22.38 13.30
C ILE A 200 -14.31 21.91 14.74
N GLU A 201 -13.86 20.67 14.98
CA GLU A 201 -13.74 20.10 16.34
C GLU A 201 -12.40 19.36 16.59
N GLY A 202 -11.52 19.25 15.58
CA GLY A 202 -10.43 18.27 15.63
C GLY A 202 -10.95 16.84 15.46
N SER A 203 -10.07 15.88 15.17
CA SER A 203 -10.46 14.47 15.08
C SER A 203 -10.05 13.73 16.36
N PRO A 204 -10.93 13.63 17.35
CA PRO A 204 -10.66 12.81 18.54
C PRO A 204 -10.56 11.32 18.22
N GLN A 205 -11.05 10.90 17.05
CA GLN A 205 -10.99 9.50 16.62
C GLN A 205 -9.65 9.20 15.95
N ASN A 206 -8.91 8.29 16.56
CA ASN A 206 -7.67 7.74 16.03
C ASN A 206 -7.58 6.24 16.35
N SER A 207 -6.67 5.57 15.67
CA SER A 207 -6.30 4.20 15.95
C SER A 207 -4.81 4.04 15.73
N VAL A 208 -4.15 3.19 16.54
CA VAL A 208 -2.70 3.03 16.51
C VAL A 208 -2.32 1.56 16.57
N THR A 209 -1.24 1.21 15.87
CA THR A 209 -0.68 -0.12 15.82
C THR A 209 0.84 -0.03 15.71
N ALA A 210 1.54 -1.00 16.31
CA ALA A 210 3.00 -1.03 16.35
C ALA A 210 3.49 -2.31 15.68
N VAL A 211 4.38 -2.15 14.70
CA VAL A 211 5.05 -3.26 14.02
C VAL A 211 6.50 -3.30 14.52
N PRO A 212 6.89 -4.30 15.32
CA PRO A 212 8.27 -4.46 15.75
C PRO A 212 9.15 -4.83 14.56
N VAL A 213 10.35 -4.26 14.48
CA VAL A 213 11.37 -4.64 13.51
C VAL A 213 12.42 -5.46 14.25
N GLY A 214 12.84 -6.59 13.68
CA GLY A 214 13.88 -7.44 14.26
C GLY A 214 15.14 -6.65 14.59
N ARG A 215 15.72 -6.88 15.77
CA ARG A 215 16.90 -6.11 16.27
C ARG A 215 18.13 -6.20 15.36
N SER A 216 18.23 -7.24 14.55
CA SER A 216 19.27 -7.43 13.54
C SER A 216 19.14 -6.49 12.33
N ASN A 217 17.99 -5.82 12.18
CA ASN A 217 17.68 -4.91 11.08
C ASN A 217 17.32 -3.52 11.65
N PRO A 218 18.31 -2.67 11.99
CA PRO A 218 18.05 -1.35 12.55
C PRO A 218 17.38 -0.45 11.52
N ILE A 219 16.35 0.30 11.96
CA ILE A 219 15.60 1.19 11.07
C ILE A 219 16.50 2.36 10.61
N PRO A 220 16.74 2.53 9.31
CA PRO A 220 17.57 3.62 8.80
C PRO A 220 16.79 4.94 8.91
N MET A 221 17.23 5.86 9.78
CA MET A 221 16.60 7.18 9.92
C MET A 221 17.35 8.27 9.15
N LYS A 222 16.61 9.32 8.75
CA LYS A 222 17.14 10.54 8.15
C LYS A 222 17.86 11.41 9.16
#